data_AF-A0A3E0E1H4-F1
#
_entry.id   AF-A0A3E0E1H4-F1
#
_cell.length_a   1.000
_cell.length_b   1.000
_cell.length_c   1.000
_cell.angle_alpha   90.00
_cell.angle_beta   90.00
_cell.angle_gamma   90.00
#
_symmetry.space_group_name_H-M   'P 1'
#
loop_
_entity.id
_entity.type
_entity.pdbx_description
1 polymer ?
#
loop_
_entity_poly.entity_id
_entity_poly.type
_entity_poly.pdbx_seq_one_letter_code
_entity_poly.pdbx_strand_id
1 'polypeptide(L)'
;MSYLLNPDQTLPWNKLPELPIEPIFYQTVEIYEQLGNAKAALGRLQGRSIAIPNQGMLINSISLQEAKASSAIENIFTTDDELYKAYSEENQLDSIRSPEKEILNYREALWEGHEYLQNGNAIDIGHF
;
A
#
# COMPACT_ATOMS: atom_id res chain seq x y z
N MET A 1 -19.43 -18.94 -12.99
CA MET A 1 -18.36 -19.02 -14.00
C MET A 1 -17.03 -19.12 -13.26
N SER A 2 -16.17 -20.06 -13.64
CA SER A 2 -14.84 -20.19 -13.03
C SER A 2 -13.92 -19.10 -13.56
N TYR A 3 -13.14 -18.48 -12.67
CA TYR A 3 -12.08 -17.54 -13.04
C TYR A 3 -11.10 -18.24 -14.00
N LEU A 4 -10.84 -17.63 -15.16
CA LEU A 4 -9.89 -18.17 -16.13
C LEU A 4 -8.48 -17.98 -15.56
N LEU A 5 -7.70 -19.05 -15.49
CA LEU A 5 -6.28 -19.00 -15.16
C LEU A 5 -5.46 -18.97 -16.45
N ASN A 6 -4.26 -18.38 -16.42
CA ASN A 6 -3.35 -18.43 -17.56
C ASN A 6 -3.06 -19.91 -17.92
N PRO A 7 -3.46 -20.39 -19.10
CA PRO A 7 -3.27 -21.79 -19.47
C PRO A 7 -1.81 -22.14 -19.74
N ASP A 8 -0.97 -21.16 -20.05
CA ASP A 8 0.46 -21.36 -20.30
C ASP A 8 1.28 -20.21 -19.68
N GLN A 9 1.95 -20.52 -18.59
CA GLN A 9 2.77 -19.57 -17.85
C GLN A 9 4.08 -19.18 -18.57
N THR A 10 4.41 -19.86 -19.68
CA THR A 10 5.60 -19.54 -20.50
C THR A 10 5.32 -18.47 -21.56
N LEU A 11 4.05 -18.12 -21.78
CA LEU A 11 3.63 -17.11 -22.74
C LEU A 11 2.98 -15.90 -22.05
N PRO A 12 3.18 -14.66 -22.55
CA PRO A 12 2.46 -13.49 -22.06
C PRO A 12 0.95 -13.67 -22.17
N TRP A 13 0.22 -13.41 -21.09
CA TRP A 13 -1.22 -13.60 -21.05
C TRP A 13 -1.98 -12.39 -21.62
N ASN A 14 -1.78 -12.11 -22.90
CA ASN A 14 -2.38 -10.97 -23.60
C ASN A 14 -3.91 -11.07 -23.76
N LYS A 15 -4.51 -12.19 -23.36
CA LYS A 15 -5.96 -12.44 -23.32
C LYS A 15 -6.49 -12.46 -21.88
N LEU A 16 -5.83 -11.74 -20.97
CA LEU A 16 -6.30 -11.53 -19.61
C LEU A 16 -7.75 -11.00 -19.67
N PRO A 17 -8.73 -11.70 -19.07
CA PRO A 17 -10.11 -11.22 -19.05
C PRO A 17 -10.20 -9.89 -18.30
N GLU A 18 -11.17 -9.07 -18.67
CA GLU A 18 -11.51 -7.87 -17.91
C GLU A 18 -11.93 -8.23 -16.47
N LEU A 19 -11.79 -7.27 -15.56
CA LEU A 19 -12.17 -7.45 -14.16
C LEU A 19 -13.66 -7.82 -14.05
N PRO A 20 -14.01 -8.87 -13.28
CA PRO A 20 -15.40 -9.26 -13.11
C PRO A 20 -16.10 -8.30 -12.14
N ILE A 21 -16.86 -7.35 -12.68
CA ILE A 21 -17.56 -6.31 -11.90
C ILE A 21 -19.00 -6.68 -11.51
N GLU A 22 -19.51 -7.83 -11.96
CA GLU A 22 -20.89 -8.22 -11.68
C GLU A 22 -21.09 -8.50 -10.17
N PRO A 23 -22.19 -8.02 -9.56
CA PRO A 23 -22.48 -8.21 -8.14
C PRO A 23 -22.38 -9.64 -7.64
N ILE A 24 -22.73 -10.62 -8.47
CA ILE A 24 -22.69 -12.05 -8.10
C ILE A 24 -21.30 -12.53 -7.65
N PHE A 25 -20.22 -11.84 -8.05
CA PHE A 25 -18.86 -12.21 -7.68
C PHE A 25 -18.43 -11.70 -6.29
N TYR A 26 -19.08 -10.67 -5.74
CA TYR A 26 -18.69 -10.08 -4.45
C TYR A 26 -19.84 -9.97 -3.43
N GLN A 27 -21.09 -10.11 -3.85
CA GLN A 27 -22.27 -10.05 -2.98
C GLN A 27 -22.62 -11.42 -2.40
N THR A 28 -21.65 -12.05 -1.73
CA THR A 28 -21.85 -13.31 -1.02
C THR A 28 -21.91 -13.07 0.48
N VAL A 29 -22.55 -13.98 1.22
CA VAL A 29 -22.64 -13.91 2.68
C VAL A 29 -21.25 -13.84 3.31
N GLU A 30 -20.32 -14.68 2.83
CA GLU A 30 -18.93 -14.73 3.30
C GLU A 30 -18.20 -13.39 3.11
N ILE A 31 -18.26 -12.81 1.91
CA ILE A 31 -17.59 -11.53 1.63
C ILE A 31 -18.23 -10.40 2.44
N TYR A 32 -19.56 -10.39 2.58
CA TYR A 32 -20.26 -9.34 3.31
C TYR A 32 -20.04 -9.41 4.82
N GLU A 33 -19.88 -10.62 5.37
CA GLU A 33 -19.47 -10.82 6.76
C GLU A 33 -18.07 -10.24 7.01
N GLN A 34 -17.11 -10.54 6.13
CA GLN A 34 -15.76 -9.96 6.20
C GLN A 34 -15.76 -8.45 6.00
N LEU A 35 -16.58 -7.93 5.08
CA LEU A 35 -16.78 -6.49 4.89
C LEU A 35 -17.28 -5.83 6.17
N GLY A 36 -18.23 -6.44 6.89
CA GLY A 36 -18.70 -5.98 8.18
C GLY A 36 -17.57 -5.87 9.20
N ASN A 37 -16.76 -6.92 9.32
CA ASN A 37 -15.60 -6.97 10.23
C ASN A 37 -14.55 -5.90 9.89
N ALA A 38 -14.20 -5.77 8.60
CA ALA A 38 -13.26 -4.79 8.10
C ALA A 38 -13.74 -3.35 8.35
N LYS A 39 -15.00 -3.04 8.05
CA LYS A 39 -15.61 -1.72 8.33
C LYS A 39 -15.60 -1.40 9.82
N ALA A 40 -15.91 -2.37 10.68
CA ALA A 40 -15.87 -2.19 12.13
C ALA A 40 -14.44 -1.90 12.63
N ALA A 41 -13.42 -2.57 12.07
CA ALA A 41 -12.02 -2.31 12.41
C ALA A 41 -11.56 -0.91 11.95
N LEU A 42 -11.88 -0.53 10.71
CA LEU A 42 -11.56 0.80 10.17
C LEU A 42 -12.25 1.92 10.96
N GLY A 43 -13.53 1.74 11.32
CA GLY A 43 -14.25 2.70 12.16
C GLY A 43 -13.63 2.88 13.55
N ARG A 44 -13.14 1.80 14.16
CA ARG A 44 -12.40 1.88 15.44
C ARG A 44 -11.08 2.63 15.29
N LEU A 45 -10.33 2.40 14.21
CA LEU A 45 -9.10 3.12 13.91
C LEU A 45 -9.38 4.61 13.74
N GLN A 46 -10.32 4.97 12.87
CA GLN A 46 -10.70 6.36 12.62
C GLN A 46 -11.12 7.07 13.91
N GLY A 47 -11.95 6.43 14.74
CA GLY A 47 -12.39 7.01 16.01
C GLY A 47 -11.24 7.26 17.01
N ARG A 48 -10.23 6.38 17.03
CA ARG A 48 -9.05 6.54 17.90
C ARG A 48 -8.05 7.56 17.36
N SER A 49 -7.87 7.62 16.05
CA SER A 49 -6.93 8.55 15.39
C SER A 49 -7.27 10.01 15.67
N ILE A 50 -8.54 10.35 15.86
CA ILE A 50 -8.99 11.72 16.22
C ILE A 50 -8.38 12.20 17.55
N ALA A 51 -8.08 11.29 18.48
CA ALA A 51 -7.48 11.62 19.76
C ALA A 51 -5.95 11.81 19.70
N ILE A 52 -5.31 11.53 18.55
CA ILE A 52 -3.86 11.65 18.37
C ILE A 52 -3.53 13.09 17.97
N PRO A 53 -2.74 13.84 18.75
CA PRO A 53 -2.46 15.26 18.48
C PRO A 53 -1.82 15.52 17.11
N ASN A 54 -0.98 14.60 16.64
CA ASN A 54 -0.39 14.64 15.31
C ASN A 54 -0.66 13.31 14.59
N GLN A 55 -1.76 13.26 13.85
CA GLN A 55 -2.16 12.07 13.07
C GLN A 55 -1.13 11.72 11.99
N GLY A 56 -0.41 12.71 11.45
CA GLY A 56 0.65 12.49 10.46
C GLY A 56 1.80 11.63 10.99
N MET A 57 2.06 11.67 12.30
CA MET A 57 3.06 10.80 12.93
C MET A 57 2.67 9.31 12.85
N LEU A 58 1.37 9.01 13.00
CA LEU A 58 0.86 7.65 12.88
C LEU A 58 1.00 7.14 11.44
N ILE A 59 0.69 7.99 10.46
CA ILE A 59 0.88 7.66 9.04
C ILE A 59 2.35 7.39 8.74
N ASN A 60 3.26 8.25 9.18
CA ASN A 60 4.70 8.04 8.97
C ASN A 60 5.20 6.70 9.52
N SER A 61 4.82 6.35 10.76
CA SER A 61 5.24 5.07 11.35
C SER A 61 4.59 3.86 10.66
N ILE A 62 3.29 3.94 10.33
CA ILE A 62 2.60 2.83 9.65
C ILE A 62 3.15 2.64 8.24
N SER A 63 3.32 3.71 7.47
CA SER A 63 3.86 3.65 6.10
C SER A 63 5.27 3.09 6.07
N LEU A 64 6.14 3.43 7.04
CA LEU A 64 7.48 2.84 7.12
C LEU A 64 7.45 1.34 7.42
N GLN A 65 6.58 0.91 8.35
CA GLN A 65 6.44 -0.50 8.70
C GLN A 65 5.81 -1.32 7.56
N GLU A 66 4.83 -0.75 6.87
CA GLU A 66 4.19 -1.37 5.71
C GLU A 66 5.17 -1.46 4.54
N ALA A 67 5.91 -0.39 4.23
CA ALA A 67 6.91 -0.38 3.17
C ALA A 67 8.01 -1.43 3.44
N LYS A 68 8.52 -1.51 4.69
CA LYS A 68 9.47 -2.57 5.10
C LYS A 68 8.90 -3.97 4.90
N ALA A 69 7.65 -4.20 5.31
CA ALA A 69 7.00 -5.50 5.17
C ALA A 69 6.74 -5.87 3.71
N SER A 70 6.35 -4.90 2.88
CA SER A 70 6.14 -5.06 1.44
C SER A 70 7.46 -5.36 0.72
N SER A 71 8.51 -4.59 1.01
CA SER A 71 9.86 -4.83 0.47
C SER A 71 10.43 -6.19 0.87
N ALA A 72 10.12 -6.70 2.08
CA ALA A 72 10.54 -8.03 2.48
C ALA A 72 9.94 -9.16 1.62
N ILE A 73 8.74 -8.96 1.05
CA ILE A 73 8.14 -9.90 0.08
C ILE A 73 8.96 -9.94 -1.21
N GLU A 74 9.55 -8.81 -1.61
CA GLU A 74 10.40 -8.65 -2.79
C GLU A 74 11.88 -9.04 -2.55
N ASN A 75 12.18 -9.70 -1.41
CA ASN A 75 13.54 -10.08 -0.97
C ASN A 75 14.45 -8.90 -0.59
N ILE A 76 13.86 -7.77 -0.20
CA ILE A 76 14.57 -6.58 0.26
C ILE A 76 14.42 -6.49 1.77
N PHE A 77 15.50 -6.76 2.49
CA PHE A 77 15.51 -6.82 3.95
C PHE A 77 16.21 -5.60 4.56
N THR A 78 15.62 -5.04 5.61
CA THR A 78 16.22 -4.02 6.48
C THR A 78 15.79 -4.25 7.93
N THR A 79 16.51 -3.66 8.87
CA THR A 79 16.11 -3.59 10.29
C THR A 79 15.40 -2.26 10.61
N ASP A 80 14.69 -2.21 11.74
CA ASP A 80 14.07 -0.96 12.19
C ASP A 80 15.13 0.11 12.49
N ASP A 81 16.25 -0.28 13.11
CA ASP A 81 17.34 0.64 13.44
C ASP A 81 17.98 1.25 12.19
N GLU A 82 18.24 0.44 11.15
CA GLU A 82 18.75 0.90 9.86
C GLU A 82 17.75 1.85 9.17
N LEU A 83 16.46 1.49 9.19
CA LEU A 83 15.40 2.30 8.59
C LEU A 83 15.24 3.66 9.28
N TYR A 84 15.22 3.70 10.62
CA TYR A 84 15.09 4.95 11.37
C TYR A 84 16.35 5.81 11.26
N LYS A 85 17.54 5.18 11.18
CA LYS A 85 18.78 5.91 10.92
C LYS A 85 18.74 6.56 9.54
N ALA A 86 18.38 5.81 8.50
CA ALA A 86 18.22 6.32 7.14
C ALA A 86 17.19 7.45 7.08
N TYR A 87 16.06 7.32 7.79
CA TYR A 87 15.06 8.37 7.91
C TYR A 87 15.63 9.68 8.50
N SER A 88 16.48 9.59 9.51
CA SER A 88 17.10 10.78 10.13
C SER A 88 18.21 11.41 9.28
N GLU A 89 18.80 10.64 8.36
CA GLU A 89 19.95 11.01 7.53
C GLU A 89 19.55 11.29 6.06
N GLU A 90 18.25 11.51 5.77
CA GLU A 90 17.64 11.61 4.44
C GLU A 90 18.44 12.47 3.42
N ASN A 91 19.10 13.53 3.89
CA ASN A 91 19.95 14.43 3.09
C ASN A 91 21.32 13.84 2.65
N GLN A 92 21.67 12.61 3.01
CA GLN A 92 22.97 11.97 2.72
C GLN A 92 22.85 10.67 1.90
N LEU A 93 21.63 10.26 1.55
CA LEU A 93 21.29 8.99 0.88
C LEU A 93 21.58 8.95 -0.64
N ASP A 94 22.24 9.98 -1.19
CA ASP A 94 22.64 10.01 -2.61
C ASP A 94 23.72 8.99 -2.97
N SER A 95 24.38 8.38 -1.98
CA SER A 95 25.57 7.57 -2.20
C SER A 95 25.37 6.05 -2.15
N ILE A 96 24.20 5.51 -1.79
CA ILE A 96 24.01 4.04 -1.66
C ILE A 96 22.63 3.59 -2.18
N ARG A 97 22.62 2.58 -3.06
CA ARG A 97 21.42 1.80 -3.44
C ARG A 97 21.09 0.84 -2.28
N SER A 98 20.56 1.40 -1.20
CA SER A 98 20.31 0.67 0.04
C SER A 98 18.84 0.24 0.10
N PRO A 99 18.51 -0.95 0.64
CA PRO A 99 17.14 -1.36 0.96
C PRO A 99 16.29 -0.26 1.63
N GLU A 100 16.93 0.54 2.49
CA GLU A 100 16.32 1.65 3.20
C GLU A 100 15.87 2.76 2.24
N LYS A 101 16.64 3.04 1.19
CA LYS A 101 16.30 4.06 0.19
C LYS A 101 15.02 3.68 -0.56
N GLU A 102 14.83 2.41 -0.86
CA GLU A 102 13.62 1.93 -1.52
C GLU A 102 12.39 2.05 -0.62
N ILE A 103 12.54 1.73 0.67
CA ILE A 103 11.48 1.88 1.67
C ILE A 103 11.13 3.36 1.89
N LEU A 104 12.13 4.25 1.92
CA LEU A 104 11.90 5.70 1.99
C LEU A 104 11.20 6.22 0.74
N ASN A 105 11.61 5.81 -0.46
CA ASN A 105 10.95 6.17 -1.71
C ASN A 105 9.48 5.69 -1.75
N TYR A 106 9.20 4.49 -1.24
CA TYR A 106 7.82 3.99 -1.13
C TYR A 106 6.97 4.91 -0.24
N ARG A 107 7.50 5.29 0.92
CA ARG A 107 6.85 6.22 1.85
C ARG A 107 6.62 7.60 1.19
N GLU A 108 7.61 8.11 0.47
CA GLU A 108 7.50 9.37 -0.27
C GLU A 108 6.42 9.30 -1.35
N ALA A 109 6.39 8.25 -2.15
CA ALA A 109 5.37 8.05 -3.18
C ALA A 109 3.96 7.98 -2.58
N LEU A 110 3.80 7.34 -1.41
CA LEU A 110 2.52 7.30 -0.69
C LEU A 110 2.07 8.71 -0.26
N TRP A 111 2.99 9.53 0.26
CA TRP A 111 2.68 10.91 0.65
C TRP A 111 2.38 11.79 -0.56
N GLU A 112 3.16 11.68 -1.63
CA GLU A 112 2.94 12.40 -2.88
C GLU A 112 1.56 12.08 -3.45
N GLY A 113 1.19 10.79 -3.51
CA GLY A 113 -0.14 10.36 -3.94
C GLY A 113 -1.26 10.88 -3.02
N HIS A 114 -1.05 10.89 -1.70
CA HIS A 114 -2.02 11.47 -0.77
C HIS A 114 -2.20 12.98 -0.98
N GLU A 115 -1.12 13.74 -1.09
CA GLU A 115 -1.16 15.18 -1.36
C GLU A 115 -1.81 15.48 -2.72
N TYR A 116 -1.51 14.67 -3.74
CA TYR A 116 -2.13 14.75 -5.06
C TYR A 116 -3.66 14.64 -4.96
N LEU A 117 -4.18 13.72 -4.16
CA LEU A 117 -5.62 13.55 -3.95
C LEU A 117 -6.22 14.67 -3.08
N GLN A 118 -5.52 15.16 -2.06
CA GLN A 118 -5.96 16.30 -1.26
C GLN A 118 -6.11 17.58 -2.10
N ASN A 119 -5.33 17.72 -3.17
CA ASN A 119 -5.43 18.82 -4.13
C ASN A 119 -6.62 18.69 -5.10
N GLY A 120 -7.49 17.70 -4.92
CA GLY A 120 -8.72 17.51 -5.69
C GLY A 120 -8.54 16.73 -7.00
N ASN A 121 -7.38 16.11 -7.19
CA ASN A 121 -7.15 15.21 -8.32
C ASN A 121 -7.76 13.82 -8.07
N ALA A 122 -7.81 12.98 -9.10
CA ALA A 122 -8.36 11.63 -9.05
C ALA A 122 -7.27 10.57 -9.21
N ILE A 123 -7.53 9.35 -8.72
CA ILE A 123 -6.68 8.20 -9.05
C ILE A 123 -6.96 7.80 -10.50
N ASP A 124 -5.99 8.04 -11.38
CA ASP A 124 -6.03 7.66 -12.79
C ASP A 124 -4.64 7.35 -13.34
N ILE A 125 -4.60 6.80 -14.56
CA ILE A 125 -3.37 6.37 -15.27
C ILE A 125 -2.50 7.57 -15.70
N GLY A 126 -3.04 8.79 -15.68
CA GLY A 126 -2.30 9.99 -16.07
C GLY A 126 -1.26 10.42 -15.04
N HIS A 127 -1.46 10.05 -13.77
CA HIS A 127 -0.56 10.37 -12.67
C HIS A 127 0.13 9.13 -12.06
N PHE A 128 -0.53 7.96 -12.09
CA PHE A 128 -0.02 6.69 -11.57
C PHE A 128 0.36 5.72 -12.70
#